data_AF-A0A8D8CAR7-F1
#
_entry.id   AF-A0A8D8CAR7-F1
#
_cell.length_a   1.000
_cell.length_b   1.000
_cell.length_c   1.000
_cell.angle_alpha   90.00
_cell.angle_beta   90.00
_cell.angle_gamma   90.00
#
_symmetry.space_group_name_H-M   'P 1'
#
loop_
_entity.id
_entity.type
_entity.pdbx_description
1 polymer ?
#
loop_
_entity_poly.entity_id
_entity_poly.type
_entity_poly.pdbx_seq_one_letter_code
_entity_poly.pdbx_strand_id
1 'polypeptide(L)'
;MVRVTAYVHQPEYNYSHRYKILTLLSEDVKRFLLEYDQIILHKDLYRGIFHIQLREVREKVKELLRKFDAAPYDDGRAKNEKELFCCKLRFDDTVDLRRHYRAVHNEPFVSSNPRWLS
;
A
#
# COMPACT_ATOMS: atom_id res chain seq x y z
N MET A 1 37.84 5.83 -82.70
CA MET A 1 37.54 4.91 -81.58
C MET A 1 37.21 5.75 -80.36
N VAL A 2 35.95 5.77 -79.92
CA VAL A 2 35.52 6.52 -78.73
C VAL A 2 35.64 5.60 -77.52
N ARG A 3 36.46 5.97 -76.54
CA ARG A 3 36.50 5.27 -75.25
C ARG A 3 35.31 5.73 -74.43
N VAL A 4 34.39 4.80 -74.15
CA VAL A 4 33.32 5.00 -73.18
C VAL A 4 33.82 4.46 -71.84
N THR A 5 34.00 5.35 -70.86
CA THR A 5 34.25 4.97 -69.47
C THR A 5 32.91 4.67 -68.82
N ALA A 6 32.64 3.39 -68.56
CA ALA A 6 31.49 2.98 -67.76
C ALA A 6 31.81 3.22 -66.28
N TYR A 7 31.07 4.12 -65.64
CA TYR A 7 31.11 4.30 -64.20
C TYR A 7 30.30 3.18 -63.54
N VAL A 8 30.96 2.26 -62.85
CA VAL A 8 30.30 1.25 -62.02
C VAL A 8 29.93 1.91 -60.70
N HIS A 9 28.65 2.27 -60.54
CA HIS A 9 28.12 2.64 -59.23
C HIS A 9 28.07 1.38 -58.36
N GLN A 10 29.02 1.23 -57.43
CA GLN A 10 28.87 0.30 -56.32
C GLN A 10 27.96 0.96 -55.27
N PRO A 11 26.77 0.40 -54.98
CA PRO A 11 25.96 0.88 -53.88
C PRO A 11 26.72 0.58 -52.56
N GLU A 12 27.16 1.63 -51.88
CA GLU A 12 27.64 1.54 -50.50
C GLU A 12 26.44 1.19 -49.61
N TYR A 13 26.22 -0.12 -49.42
CA TYR A 13 25.22 -0.57 -48.47
C TYR A 13 25.68 -0.22 -47.05
N ASN A 14 24.95 0.71 -46.40
CA ASN A 14 25.19 1.16 -45.04
C ASN A 14 24.74 0.09 -44.01
N TYR A 15 25.45 -1.04 -43.99
CA TYR A 15 25.21 -2.14 -43.05
C TYR A 15 25.41 -1.71 -41.59
N SER A 16 26.29 -0.73 -41.33
CA SER A 16 26.60 -0.19 -40.00
C SER A 16 25.36 0.31 -39.25
N HIS A 17 24.44 0.98 -39.95
CA HIS A 17 23.26 1.58 -39.33
C HIS A 17 22.26 0.51 -38.85
N ARG A 18 22.11 -0.60 -39.59
CA ARG A 18 21.20 -1.70 -39.20
C ARG A 18 21.68 -2.41 -37.94
N TYR A 19 22.99 -2.68 -37.82
CA TYR A 19 23.55 -3.28 -36.61
C TYR A 19 23.43 -2.36 -35.40
N LYS A 20 23.63 -1.05 -35.57
CA LYS A 20 23.42 -0.07 -34.49
C LYS A 20 21.97 -0.04 -34.00
N ILE A 21 20.99 -0.04 -34.90
CA ILE A 21 19.56 -0.12 -34.54
C ILE A 21 19.27 -1.42 -33.78
N LEU A 22 19.80 -2.55 -34.24
CA LEU A 22 19.59 -3.84 -33.60
C LEU A 22 20.16 -3.87 -32.17
N THR A 23 21.34 -3.28 -31.97
CA THR A 23 21.96 -3.16 -30.64
C THR A 23 21.13 -2.30 -29.71
N LEU A 24 20.69 -1.12 -30.16
CA LEU A 24 19.84 -0.21 -29.37
C LEU A 24 18.52 -0.89 -28.98
N LEU A 25 17.87 -1.57 -29.93
CA LEU A 25 16.66 -2.33 -29.67
C LEU A 25 16.90 -3.45 -28.67
N SER A 26 18.02 -4.17 -28.77
CA SER A 26 18.37 -5.23 -27.83
C SER A 26 18.60 -4.70 -26.42
N GLU A 27 19.25 -3.54 -26.29
CA GLU A 27 19.48 -2.88 -24.99
C GLU A 27 18.16 -2.38 -24.38
N ASP A 28 17.28 -1.80 -25.17
CA ASP A 28 15.94 -1.37 -24.72
C ASP A 28 15.09 -2.55 -24.26
N VAL A 29 15.10 -3.66 -25.00
CA VAL A 29 14.39 -4.89 -24.58
C VAL A 29 14.96 -5.43 -23.28
N LYS A 30 16.28 -5.45 -23.10
CA LYS A 30 16.90 -5.89 -21.84
C LYS A 30 16.52 -4.97 -20.68
N ARG A 31 16.48 -3.66 -20.89
CA ARG A 31 16.08 -2.68 -19.88
C ARG A 31 14.61 -2.86 -19.47
N PHE A 32 13.73 -2.99 -20.46
CA PHE A 32 12.31 -3.25 -20.24
C PHE A 32 12.08 -4.53 -19.42
N LEU A 33 12.76 -5.63 -19.76
CA LEU A 33 12.64 -6.88 -19.03
C LEU A 33 13.08 -6.73 -17.57
N LEU A 34 14.14 -5.97 -17.31
CA LEU A 34 14.66 -5.74 -15.96
C LEU A 34 13.69 -4.89 -15.11
N GLU A 35 13.09 -3.86 -15.71
CA GLU A 35 12.05 -3.04 -15.08
C GLU A 35 10.77 -3.85 -14.84
N TYR A 36 10.36 -4.68 -15.80
CA TYR A 36 9.20 -5.56 -15.68
C TYR A 36 9.38 -6.60 -14.56
N ASP A 37 10.53 -7.26 -14.51
CA ASP A 37 10.86 -8.23 -13.47
C ASP A 37 10.85 -7.57 -12.10
N GLN A 38 11.37 -6.33 -11.96
CA GLN A 38 11.25 -5.58 -10.71
C GLN A 38 9.79 -5.37 -10.32
N ILE A 39 8.92 -4.92 -11.23
CA ILE A 39 7.50 -4.69 -10.93
C ILE A 39 6.80 -5.99 -10.48
N ILE A 40 7.06 -7.11 -11.18
CA ILE A 40 6.50 -8.42 -10.85
C ILE A 40 7.00 -8.91 -9.49
N LEU A 41 8.31 -8.79 -9.21
CA LEU A 41 8.89 -9.21 -7.93
C LEU A 41 8.26 -8.48 -6.75
N HIS A 42 8.04 -7.16 -6.89
CA HIS A 42 7.38 -6.36 -5.86
C HIS A 42 5.93 -6.81 -5.67
N LYS A 43 5.19 -7.09 -6.75
CA LYS A 43 3.80 -7.57 -6.68
C LYS A 43 3.66 -8.86 -5.86
N ASP A 44 4.53 -9.85 -6.09
CA ASP A 44 4.46 -11.13 -5.37
C ASP A 44 4.91 -11.00 -3.90
N LEU A 45 5.93 -10.17 -3.64
CA LEU A 45 6.36 -9.87 -2.28
C LEU A 45 5.25 -9.17 -1.47
N TYR A 46 4.61 -8.15 -2.03
CA TYR A 46 3.49 -7.45 -1.40
C TYR A 46 2.30 -8.39 -1.18
N ARG A 47 2.01 -9.28 -2.13
CA ARG A 47 0.95 -10.30 -1.97
C ARG A 47 1.24 -11.23 -0.79
N GLY A 48 2.49 -11.69 -0.65
CA GLY A 48 2.91 -12.53 0.48
C GLY A 48 2.76 -11.83 1.83
N ILE A 49 3.29 -10.61 1.94
CA ILE A 49 3.19 -9.79 3.17
C ILE A 49 1.73 -9.52 3.53
N PHE A 50 0.90 -9.16 2.54
CA PHE A 50 -0.52 -8.91 2.75
C PHE A 50 -1.26 -10.16 3.25
N HIS A 51 -0.95 -11.34 2.71
CA HIS A 51 -1.53 -12.60 3.19
C HIS A 51 -1.12 -12.93 4.63
N ILE A 52 0.12 -12.62 5.03
CA ILE A 52 0.58 -12.80 6.42
C ILE A 52 -0.20 -11.87 7.35
N GLN A 53 -0.33 -10.59 7.00
CA GLN A 53 -1.08 -9.61 7.78
C GLN A 53 -2.57 -9.99 7.91
N LEU A 54 -3.21 -10.43 6.82
CA LEU A 54 -4.59 -10.92 6.86
C LEU A 54 -4.76 -12.14 7.77
N ARG A 55 -3.78 -13.06 7.77
CA ARG A 55 -3.79 -14.21 8.67
C ARG A 55 -3.69 -13.77 10.13
N GLU A 56 -2.82 -12.81 10.43
CA GLU A 56 -2.68 -12.26 11.79
C GLU A 56 -3.97 -11.59 12.28
N VAL A 57 -4.61 -10.77 11.44
CA VAL A 57 -5.91 -10.16 11.75
C VAL A 57 -6.96 -11.23 12.00
N ARG A 58 -7.02 -12.27 11.16
CA ARG A 58 -7.95 -13.38 11.34
C ARG A 58 -7.77 -14.09 12.68
N GLU A 59 -6.53 -14.36 13.09
CA GLU A 59 -6.27 -15.02 14.39
C GLU A 59 -6.64 -14.12 15.57
N LYS A 60 -6.33 -12.82 15.51
CA LYS A 60 -6.77 -11.84 16.52
C LYS A 60 -8.29 -11.77 16.65
N VAL A 61 -9.02 -11.79 15.53
CA VAL A 61 -10.49 -11.82 15.53
C VAL A 61 -11.02 -13.10 16.17
N LYS A 62 -10.44 -14.27 15.86
CA LYS A 62 -10.82 -15.54 16.52
C LYS A 62 -10.58 -15.48 18.04
N GLU A 63 -9.48 -14.90 18.48
CA GLU A 63 -9.19 -14.75 19.90
C GLU A 63 -10.23 -13.85 20.60
N LEU A 64 -10.61 -12.74 19.96
CA LEU A 64 -11.68 -11.87 20.45
C LEU A 64 -13.03 -12.60 20.53
N LEU A 65 -13.38 -13.37 19.49
CA LEU A 65 -14.61 -14.16 19.50
C LEU A 65 -14.61 -15.20 20.62
N ARG A 66 -13.50 -15.89 20.85
CA ARG A 66 -13.36 -16.82 21.98
C ARG A 66 -13.51 -16.13 23.33
N LYS A 67 -12.95 -14.93 23.50
CA LYS A 67 -13.11 -14.13 24.72
C LYS A 67 -14.57 -13.69 24.91
N PHE A 68 -15.26 -13.39 23.82
CA PHE A 68 -16.67 -13.05 23.85
C PHE A 68 -17.53 -14.27 24.22
N ASP A 69 -17.28 -15.42 23.61
CA ASP A 69 -17.99 -16.67 23.93
C ASP A 69 -17.70 -17.17 25.35
N ALA A 70 -16.47 -16.95 25.85
CA ALA A 70 -16.07 -17.30 27.21
C ALA A 70 -16.51 -16.27 28.26
N ALA A 71 -17.01 -15.11 27.85
CA ALA A 71 -17.55 -14.14 28.78
C ALA A 71 -18.86 -14.71 29.37
N PRO A 72 -18.99 -14.80 30.70
CA PRO A 72 -20.25 -15.22 31.30
C PRO A 72 -21.38 -14.30 30.84
N TYR A 73 -22.54 -14.89 30.53
CA TYR A 73 -23.76 -14.16 30.23
C TYR A 73 -24.17 -13.35 31.47
N ASP A 74 -23.77 -12.09 31.52
CA ASP A 74 -24.27 -11.11 32.48
C ASP A 74 -25.68 -10.73 32.03
N ASP A 75 -26.69 -11.32 32.66
CA ASP A 75 -28.12 -11.06 32.39
C ASP A 75 -28.56 -9.65 32.84
N GLY A 76 -27.61 -8.79 33.22
CA GLY A 76 -27.83 -7.41 33.62
C GLY A 76 -28.60 -7.28 34.93
N ARG A 77 -28.88 -8.40 35.63
CA ARG A 77 -29.53 -8.39 36.95
C ARG A 77 -28.54 -8.22 38.09
N ALA A 78 -27.24 -8.31 37.84
CA ALA A 78 -26.25 -7.71 38.71
C ALA A 78 -26.25 -6.20 38.46
N LYS A 79 -27.21 -5.50 39.10
CA LYS A 79 -27.15 -4.05 39.32
C LYS A 79 -25.93 -3.75 40.20
N ASN A 80 -24.76 -3.78 39.59
CA ASN A 80 -23.67 -2.94 40.04
C ASN A 80 -23.89 -1.65 39.27
N GLU A 81 -24.30 -0.59 39.97
CA GLU A 81 -24.28 0.78 39.46
C GLU A 81 -22.97 0.94 38.68
N LYS A 82 -23.03 0.89 37.34
CA LYS A 82 -21.83 0.90 36.52
C LYS A 82 -21.23 2.29 36.69
N GLU A 83 -20.27 2.39 37.60
CA GLU A 83 -19.62 3.65 37.89
C GLU A 83 -18.99 4.16 36.59
N LEU A 84 -19.47 5.31 36.13
CA LEU A 84 -19.04 5.88 34.86
C LEU A 84 -17.72 6.60 35.13
N PHE A 85 -16.63 6.18 34.49
CA PHE A 85 -15.32 6.80 34.68
C PHE A 85 -14.68 7.23 33.35
N CYS A 86 -14.04 8.40 33.35
CA CYS A 86 -13.18 8.85 32.27
C CYS A 86 -12.10 9.80 32.82
N CYS A 87 -10.85 9.72 32.36
CA CYS A 87 -9.74 10.52 32.87
C CYS A 87 -9.56 10.47 34.41
N LYS A 88 -9.90 9.33 35.04
CA LYS A 88 -9.93 9.15 36.51
C LYS A 88 -10.99 9.99 37.25
N LEU A 89 -11.90 10.64 36.52
CA LEU A 89 -13.08 11.31 37.07
C LEU A 89 -14.27 10.35 37.07
N ARG A 90 -15.03 10.31 38.16
CA ARG A 90 -16.31 9.61 38.26
C ARG A 90 -17.44 10.51 37.76
N PHE A 91 -18.37 9.93 37.03
CA PHE A 91 -19.57 10.56 36.52
C PHE A 91 -20.79 9.80 37.05
N ASP A 92 -21.84 10.53 37.41
CA ASP A 92 -23.09 9.91 37.89
C ASP A 92 -24.10 9.73 36.73
N ASP A 93 -23.93 10.44 35.60
CA ASP A 93 -24.75 10.30 34.39
C ASP A 93 -23.91 10.12 33.11
N THR A 94 -24.45 9.32 32.20
CA THR A 94 -23.96 9.04 30.85
C THR A 94 -23.93 10.29 29.96
N VAL A 95 -24.73 11.31 30.24
CA VAL A 95 -24.72 12.58 29.51
C VAL A 95 -23.44 13.36 29.80
N ASP A 96 -23.06 13.46 31.08
CA ASP A 96 -21.85 14.16 31.50
C ASP A 96 -20.58 13.42 31.06
N LEU A 97 -20.58 12.10 31.17
CA LEU A 97 -19.52 11.26 30.61
C LEU A 97 -19.34 11.50 29.09
N ARG A 98 -20.44 11.51 28.33
CA ARG A 98 -20.39 11.74 26.87
C ARG A 98 -19.94 13.16 26.52
N ARG A 99 -20.34 14.16 27.31
CA ARG A 99 -19.87 15.54 27.15
C ARG A 99 -18.37 15.63 27.37
N HIS A 100 -17.87 15.04 28.46
CA HIS A 100 -16.44 14.98 28.76
C HIS A 100 -15.67 14.25 27.66
N TYR A 101 -16.14 13.08 27.24
CA TYR A 101 -15.49 12.30 26.18
C TYR A 101 -15.41 13.09 24.87
N ARG A 102 -16.48 13.80 24.50
CA ARG A 102 -16.47 14.64 23.29
C ARG A 102 -15.51 15.82 23.39
N ALA A 103 -15.36 16.40 24.57
CA ALA A 103 -14.48 17.55 24.78
C ALA A 103 -12.99 17.17 24.90
N VAL A 104 -12.70 15.99 25.45
CA VAL A 104 -11.34 15.59 25.83
C VAL A 104 -10.75 14.52 24.91
N HIS A 105 -11.58 13.65 24.32
CA HIS A 105 -11.13 12.52 23.49
C HIS A 105 -11.55 12.62 22.02
N ASN A 106 -12.68 13.27 21.72
CA ASN A 106 -12.96 13.71 20.35
C ASN A 106 -12.32 15.08 20.11
N GLU A 107 -10.99 15.13 20.12
CA GLU A 107 -10.37 16.16 19.28
C GLU A 107 -10.86 15.92 17.85
N PRO A 108 -11.42 16.95 17.18
CA PRO A 108 -11.71 16.83 15.77
C PRO A 108 -10.38 16.53 15.08
N PHE A 109 -10.36 15.46 14.30
CA PHE A 109 -9.33 15.18 13.32
C PHE A 109 -9.41 16.23 12.19
N VAL A 110 -9.25 17.50 12.54
CA VAL A 110 -9.30 18.65 11.65
C VAL A 110 -8.21 19.61 12.09
N SER A 111 -7.18 19.67 11.23
CA SER A 111 -6.21 20.76 11.11
C SER A 111 -5.05 20.80 12.11
N SER A 112 -4.10 19.85 11.97
CA SER A 112 -2.68 20.21 12.07
C SER A 112 -1.90 19.64 10.87
N ASN A 113 -2.02 20.37 9.75
CA ASN A 113 -0.98 20.62 8.75
C ASN A 113 -0.72 19.57 7.64
N PRO A 114 -1.11 19.82 6.37
CA PRO A 114 -0.44 19.26 5.22
C PRO A 114 0.77 20.15 4.89
N ARG A 115 1.97 19.76 5.36
CA ARG A 115 3.22 20.42 4.96
C ARG A 115 4.02 19.54 4.02
N TRP A 116 3.49 19.36 2.82
CA TRP A 116 4.29 19.10 1.63
C TRP A 116 3.90 20.17 0.61
N LEU A 117 4.73 21.22 0.51
CA LEU A 117 4.96 22.09 -0.65
C LEU A 117 5.93 23.20 -0.23
N SER A 118 7.22 22.88 -0.25
CA SER A 118 8.36 23.76 -0.59
C SER A 118 9.63 22.90 -0.57
#